data_AF-A0A0B1T8K1-F1
#
_entry.id   AF-A0A0B1T8K1-F1
#
_cell.length_a   1.000
_cell.length_b   1.000
_cell.length_c   1.000
_cell.angle_alpha   90.00
_cell.angle_beta   90.00
_cell.angle_gamma   90.00
#
_symmetry.space_group_name_H-M   'P 1'
#
loop_
_entity.id
_entity.type
_entity.pdbx_description
1 polymer ?
#
loop_
_entity_poly.entity_id
_entity_poly.type
_entity_poly.pdbx_seq_one_letter_code
_entity_poly.pdbx_strand_id
1 'polypeptide(L)'
;MVTCRCSTKYVQTVVGCTGGGYYPTNYIEAASMMVRGLQGLPLPHLKLGKLSPAFKETMWNNIVHHSSRYPVLREWLEKLQKNQRKHGLPEYEPCPAVFFGKGMRDLYDEVKRTRVVRTREWFPDLTPEQKKSSDEAITAYIKAYDYKTVTEHPSEQLLIEQMTWTERSAAEAFAHSAPVCLFFIQDFTDFLEGTVF
;
A
#
# COMPACT_ATOMS: atom_id res chain seq x y z
N MET A 1 24.27 11.40 0.66
CA MET A 1 24.49 9.98 0.37
C MET A 1 24.90 9.31 1.66
N VAL A 2 24.03 8.48 2.23
CA VAL A 2 24.32 7.73 3.47
C VAL A 2 24.47 6.27 3.07
N THR A 3 25.68 5.73 3.16
CA THR A 3 25.97 4.32 2.87
C THR A 3 25.93 3.53 4.17
N CYS A 4 25.00 2.58 4.28
CA CYS A 4 24.95 1.62 5.38
C CYS A 4 25.77 0.38 5.02
N ARG A 5 26.61 -0.11 5.95
CA ARG A 5 27.32 -1.40 5.81
C ARG A 5 26.67 -2.42 6.75
N CYS A 6 25.84 -3.31 6.22
CA CYS A 6 25.38 -4.49 6.96
C CYS A 6 26.44 -5.59 6.92
N SER A 7 26.66 -6.27 8.06
CA SER A 7 27.62 -7.37 8.19
C SER A 7 27.08 -8.66 7.58
N THR A 8 27.29 -8.83 6.29
CA THR A 8 27.25 -10.12 5.58
C THR A 8 28.05 -9.92 4.29
N LYS A 9 28.52 -11.00 3.66
CA LYS A 9 29.50 -11.04 2.54
C LYS A 9 29.20 -10.17 1.28
N TYR A 10 28.17 -9.34 1.27
CA TYR A 10 27.80 -8.44 0.20
C TYR A 10 27.58 -7.02 0.76
N VAL A 11 28.27 -6.03 0.19
CA VAL A 11 27.98 -4.61 0.48
C VAL A 11 26.62 -4.29 -0.16
N GLN A 12 25.56 -4.30 0.64
CA GLN A 12 24.25 -3.82 0.20
C GLN A 12 24.29 -2.30 0.11
N THR A 13 24.14 -1.76 -1.11
CA THR A 13 23.96 -0.32 -1.31
C THR A 13 22.47 -0.04 -1.38
N VAL A 14 21.93 0.62 -0.35
CA VAL A 14 20.55 1.06 -0.30
C VAL A 14 20.50 2.57 -0.50
N VAL A 15 19.70 3.03 -1.46
CA VAL A 15 19.45 4.46 -1.70
C VAL A 15 17.96 4.71 -1.48
N GLY A 16 17.64 5.56 -0.50
CA GLY A 16 16.28 6.06 -0.29
C GLY A 16 16.04 7.30 -1.15
N CYS A 17 15.01 7.25 -2.00
CA CYS A 17 14.50 8.41 -2.74
C CYS A 17 13.10 8.71 -2.28
N THR A 18 12.79 9.98 -2.05
CA THR A 18 11.46 10.39 -1.63
C THR A 18 10.51 10.44 -2.83
N GLY A 19 9.36 9.77 -2.71
CA GLY A 19 8.28 9.79 -3.70
C GLY A 19 7.29 10.93 -3.44
N GLY A 20 5.99 10.61 -3.50
CA GLY A 20 4.92 11.54 -3.11
C GLY A 20 4.78 11.72 -1.59
N GLY A 21 4.04 12.75 -1.19
CA GLY A 21 3.78 13.09 0.21
C GLY A 21 3.29 14.52 0.33
N TYR A 22 1.99 14.70 0.53
CA TYR A 22 1.35 16.02 0.42
C TYR A 22 1.14 16.73 1.76
N TYR A 23 1.27 16.01 2.89
CA TYR A 23 1.17 16.59 4.23
C TYR A 23 2.55 16.71 4.89
N PRO A 24 3.10 17.94 5.06
CA PRO A 24 4.49 18.14 5.46
C PRO A 24 4.89 17.47 6.77
N THR A 25 4.06 17.57 7.82
CA THR A 25 4.38 17.02 9.15
C THR A 25 4.57 15.51 9.11
N ASN A 26 3.66 14.79 8.44
CA ASN A 26 3.75 13.34 8.28
C ASN A 26 4.95 12.94 7.41
N TYR A 27 5.21 13.70 6.35
CA TYR A 27 6.32 13.43 5.44
C TYR A 27 7.68 13.59 6.12
N ILE A 28 7.87 14.66 6.91
CA ILE A 28 9.10 14.90 7.67
C ILE A 28 9.36 13.75 8.65
N GLU A 29 8.33 13.31 9.36
CA GLU A 29 8.43 12.19 10.29
C GLU A 29 8.79 10.87 9.59
N ALA A 30 8.10 10.54 8.48
CA ALA A 30 8.39 9.34 7.71
C ALA A 30 9.83 9.35 7.15
N ALA A 31 10.29 10.50 6.64
CA ALA A 31 11.66 10.68 6.16
C ALA A 31 12.69 10.54 7.29
N SER A 32 12.39 11.08 8.48
CA SER A 32 13.22 10.93 9.69
C SER A 32 13.39 9.45 10.06
N MET A 33 12.29 8.67 10.07
CA MET A 33 12.34 7.24 10.36
C MET A 33 13.12 6.44 9.29
N MET A 34 12.99 6.80 8.01
CA MET A 34 13.80 6.21 6.94
C MET A 34 15.30 6.45 7.17
N VAL A 35 15.70 7.70 7.45
CA VAL A 35 17.11 8.05 7.72
C VAL A 35 17.62 7.30 8.95
N ARG A 36 16.81 7.23 10.01
CA ARG A 36 17.11 6.47 11.23
C ARG A 36 17.40 4.99 10.93
N GLY A 37 16.55 4.35 10.12
CA GLY A 37 16.74 2.96 9.68
C GLY A 37 18.00 2.78 8.83
N LEU A 38 18.28 3.71 7.92
CA LEU A 38 19.51 3.69 7.11
C LEU A 38 20.79 3.87 7.94
N GLN A 39 20.71 4.54 9.08
CA GLN A 39 21.81 4.67 10.05
C GLN A 39 21.94 3.45 10.98
N GLY A 40 21.05 2.45 10.86
CA GLY A 40 21.03 1.30 11.75
C GLY A 40 20.58 1.63 13.18
N LEU A 41 19.92 2.76 13.39
CA LEU A 41 19.38 3.14 14.70
C LEU A 41 18.07 2.38 14.98
N PRO A 42 17.73 2.10 16.26
CA PRO A 42 16.52 1.37 16.61
C PRO A 42 15.25 2.07 16.10
N LEU A 43 14.39 1.34 15.40
CA LEU A 43 13.08 1.82 14.92
C LEU A 43 11.99 1.57 15.97
N PRO A 44 10.90 2.36 15.99
CA PRO A 44 9.80 2.14 16.92
C PRO A 44 9.12 0.80 16.66
N HIS A 45 8.59 0.19 17.71
CA HIS A 45 7.89 -1.07 17.67
C HIS A 45 6.64 -0.99 16.79
N LEU A 46 6.50 -1.95 15.88
CA LEU A 46 5.34 -2.07 15.01
C LEU A 46 4.46 -3.24 15.46
N LYS A 47 3.18 -2.92 15.72
CA LYS A 47 2.15 -3.93 15.93
C LYS A 47 1.55 -4.32 14.58
N LEU A 48 1.62 -5.59 14.22
CA LEU A 48 1.00 -6.07 13.00
C LEU A 48 -0.53 -6.03 13.14
N GLY A 49 -1.17 -5.18 12.34
CA GLY A 49 -2.63 -5.14 12.21
C GLY A 49 -3.16 -6.26 11.31
N LYS A 50 -4.49 -6.43 11.33
CA LYS A 50 -5.18 -7.35 10.40
C LYS A 50 -5.16 -6.77 8.98
N LEU A 51 -4.81 -7.58 7.98
CA LEU A 51 -4.91 -7.16 6.58
C LEU A 51 -6.36 -6.80 6.20
N SER A 52 -6.54 -5.68 5.51
CA SER A 52 -7.82 -5.34 4.91
C SER A 52 -8.14 -6.31 3.77
N PRO A 53 -9.42 -6.63 3.52
CA PRO A 53 -9.79 -7.53 2.43
C PRO A 53 -9.32 -7.06 1.04
N ALA A 54 -9.38 -5.75 0.74
CA ALA A 54 -8.89 -5.19 -0.51
C ALA A 54 -7.36 -5.33 -0.67
N PHE A 55 -6.60 -5.15 0.41
CA PHE A 55 -5.15 -5.36 0.37
C PHE A 55 -4.82 -6.85 0.22
N LYS A 56 -5.58 -7.73 0.88
CA LYS A 56 -5.46 -9.18 0.75
C LYS A 56 -5.68 -9.64 -0.70
N GLU A 57 -6.72 -9.13 -1.36
CA GLU A 57 -7.00 -9.40 -2.78
C GLU A 57 -5.84 -8.96 -3.67
N THR A 58 -5.32 -7.75 -3.45
CA THR A 58 -4.16 -7.22 -4.17
C THR A 58 -2.93 -8.11 -4.01
N MET A 59 -2.66 -8.57 -2.79
CA MET A 59 -1.55 -9.48 -2.50
C MET A 59 -1.73 -10.83 -3.20
N TRP A 60 -2.92 -11.42 -3.16
CA TRP A 60 -3.24 -12.64 -3.91
C TRP A 60 -3.01 -12.49 -5.41
N ASN A 61 -3.53 -11.42 -6.01
CA ASN A 61 -3.37 -11.14 -7.43
C ASN A 61 -1.90 -11.02 -7.82
N ASN A 62 -1.09 -10.31 -7.02
CA ASN A 62 0.35 -10.17 -7.25
C ASN A 62 1.08 -11.52 -7.13
N ILE A 63 0.78 -12.31 -6.10
CA ILE A 63 1.39 -13.63 -5.90
C ILE A 63 1.07 -14.54 -7.08
N VAL A 64 -0.20 -14.63 -7.49
CA VAL A 64 -0.60 -15.45 -8.64
C VAL A 64 0.10 -14.97 -9.91
N HIS A 65 0.04 -13.68 -10.22
CA HIS A 65 0.61 -13.11 -11.44
C HIS A 65 2.12 -13.35 -11.55
N HIS A 66 2.86 -13.20 -10.45
CA HIS A 66 4.31 -13.29 -10.43
C HIS A 66 4.86 -14.71 -10.15
N SER A 67 4.05 -15.65 -9.66
CA SER A 67 4.47 -17.02 -9.30
C SER A 67 5.13 -17.81 -10.45
N SER A 68 4.77 -17.52 -11.69
CA SER A 68 5.37 -18.16 -12.87
C SER A 68 6.85 -17.82 -13.03
N ARG A 69 7.27 -16.63 -12.57
CA ARG A 69 8.62 -16.08 -12.76
C ARG A 69 9.51 -16.20 -11.52
N TYR A 70 8.91 -16.19 -10.32
CA TYR A 70 9.66 -16.16 -9.06
C TYR A 70 9.38 -17.42 -8.23
N PRO A 71 10.36 -18.34 -8.08
CA PRO A 71 10.16 -19.61 -7.36
C PRO A 71 9.64 -19.44 -5.94
N VAL A 72 10.16 -18.46 -5.19
CA VAL A 72 9.69 -18.18 -3.82
C VAL A 72 8.19 -17.82 -3.78
N LEU A 73 7.69 -17.08 -4.78
CA LEU A 73 6.26 -16.74 -4.84
C LEU A 73 5.41 -17.95 -5.23
N ARG A 74 5.97 -18.90 -5.98
CA ARG A 74 5.30 -20.18 -6.28
C ARG A 74 5.14 -21.02 -5.02
N GLU A 75 6.20 -21.14 -4.22
CA GLU A 75 6.13 -21.86 -2.94
C GLU A 75 5.09 -21.23 -2.00
N TRP A 76 5.06 -19.89 -1.92
CA TRP A 76 4.03 -19.19 -1.15
C TRP A 76 2.63 -19.41 -1.71
N LEU A 77 2.44 -19.37 -3.03
CA LEU A 77 1.17 -19.65 -3.68
C LEU A 77 0.66 -21.05 -3.30
N GLU A 78 1.52 -22.06 -3.36
CA GLU A 78 1.18 -23.45 -2.98
C GLU A 78 0.74 -23.56 -1.51
N LYS A 79 1.46 -22.89 -0.59
CA LYS A 79 1.10 -22.85 0.83
C LYS A 79 -0.27 -22.20 1.04
N LEU A 80 -0.51 -21.06 0.40
CA LEU A 80 -1.77 -20.34 0.53
C LEU A 80 -2.95 -21.12 -0.07
N GLN A 81 -2.79 -21.72 -1.25
CA GLN A 81 -3.83 -22.57 -1.86
C GLN A 81 -4.09 -23.83 -1.04
N LYS A 82 -3.04 -24.42 -0.45
CA LYS A 82 -3.20 -25.54 0.50
C LYS A 82 -4.02 -25.12 1.72
N ASN A 83 -3.82 -23.89 2.22
CA ASN A 83 -4.62 -23.37 3.32
C ASN A 83 -6.10 -23.17 2.93
N GLN A 84 -6.38 -22.65 1.73
CA GLN A 84 -7.74 -22.55 1.19
C GLN A 84 -8.43 -23.93 1.18
N ARG A 85 -7.76 -24.93 0.59
CA ARG A 85 -8.27 -26.32 0.55
C ARG A 85 -8.50 -26.90 1.94
N LYS A 86 -7.60 -26.66 2.90
CA LYS A 86 -7.75 -27.10 4.30
C LYS A 86 -9.02 -26.56 4.96
N HIS A 87 -9.44 -25.36 4.59
CA HIS A 87 -10.67 -24.75 5.09
C HIS A 87 -11.92 -25.11 4.27
N GLY A 88 -11.82 -26.03 3.30
CA GLY A 88 -12.92 -26.36 2.40
C GLY A 88 -13.29 -25.23 1.44
N LEU A 89 -12.40 -24.26 1.25
CA LEU A 89 -12.58 -23.13 0.35
C LEU A 89 -12.03 -23.48 -1.04
N PRO A 90 -12.62 -22.91 -2.11
CA PRO A 90 -12.03 -23.03 -3.43
C PRO A 90 -10.65 -22.37 -3.46
N GLU A 91 -9.81 -22.86 -4.37
CA GLU A 91 -8.56 -22.18 -4.69
C GLU A 91 -8.84 -20.76 -5.15
N TYR A 92 -7.99 -19.82 -4.73
CA TYR A 92 -8.09 -18.45 -5.19
C TYR A 92 -7.71 -18.39 -6.67
N GLU A 93 -8.60 -17.84 -7.47
CA GLU A 93 -8.33 -17.47 -8.85
C GLU A 93 -8.60 -15.96 -9.00
N PRO A 94 -7.65 -15.16 -9.52
CA PRO A 94 -7.91 -13.75 -9.79
C PRO A 94 -9.13 -13.61 -10.68
N CYS A 95 -10.16 -12.92 -10.19
CA CYS A 95 -11.30 -12.58 -11.02
C CYS A 95 -10.80 -11.59 -12.09
N PRO A 96 -10.99 -11.87 -13.40
CA PRO A 96 -10.64 -10.93 -14.44
C PRO A 96 -11.49 -9.67 -14.27
N ALA A 97 -10.92 -8.63 -13.67
CA ALA A 97 -11.53 -7.32 -13.69
C ALA A 97 -11.61 -6.86 -15.15
N VAL A 98 -12.77 -6.34 -15.55
CA VAL A 98 -12.88 -5.53 -16.77
C VAL A 98 -11.79 -4.48 -16.65
N PHE A 99 -10.79 -4.52 -17.54
CA PHE A 99 -9.68 -3.58 -17.51
C PHE A 99 -10.19 -2.22 -17.98
N PHE A 100 -10.86 -1.50 -17.09
CA PHE A 100 -11.29 -0.12 -17.29
C PHE A 100 -10.10 0.82 -17.56
N GLY A 101 -8.87 0.34 -17.31
CA GLY A 101 -7.62 1.03 -17.63
C GLY A 101 -7.19 0.99 -19.09
N LYS A 102 -7.87 0.25 -19.99
CA LYS A 102 -7.49 0.20 -21.41
C LYS A 102 -7.71 1.57 -22.03
N GLY A 103 -6.64 2.22 -22.50
CA GLY A 103 -6.68 3.59 -23.01
C GLY A 103 -6.60 4.67 -21.92
N MET A 104 -6.87 4.37 -20.65
CA MET A 104 -6.66 5.31 -19.53
C MET A 104 -5.21 5.71 -19.39
N ARG A 105 -4.27 4.78 -19.63
CA ARG A 105 -2.84 5.11 -19.60
C ARG A 105 -2.48 6.14 -20.66
N ASP A 106 -2.97 5.96 -21.87
CA ASP A 106 -2.70 6.86 -23.00
C ASP A 106 -3.33 8.23 -22.75
N LEU A 107 -4.57 8.26 -22.24
CA LEU A 107 -5.25 9.49 -21.83
C LEU A 107 -4.53 10.19 -20.68
N TYR A 108 -4.07 9.45 -19.67
CA TYR A 108 -3.31 10.02 -18.55
C TYR A 108 -1.95 10.57 -18.98
N ASP A 109 -1.29 9.92 -19.94
CA ASP A 109 -0.04 10.42 -20.53
C ASP A 109 -0.26 11.68 -21.36
N GLU A 110 -1.38 11.76 -22.10
CA GLU A 110 -1.78 12.96 -22.82
C GLU A 110 -2.10 14.13 -21.87
N VAL A 111 -2.82 13.85 -20.79
CA VAL A 111 -3.14 14.83 -19.75
C VAL A 111 -1.90 15.31 -18.98
N LYS A 112 -0.89 14.44 -18.80
CA LYS A 112 0.43 14.84 -18.30
C LYS A 112 1.19 15.72 -19.31
N ARG A 113 1.15 15.37 -20.60
CA ARG A 113 1.79 16.11 -21.69
C ARG A 113 1.27 17.55 -21.77
N THR A 114 -0.03 17.73 -21.62
CA THR A 114 -0.69 19.05 -21.64
C THR A 114 -0.50 19.83 -20.34
N ARG A 115 0.07 19.21 -19.28
CA ARG A 115 0.24 19.80 -17.93
C ARG A 115 -1.07 20.28 -17.29
N VAL A 116 -2.20 19.78 -17.78
CA VAL A 116 -3.52 20.14 -17.27
C VAL A 116 -3.74 19.51 -15.89
N VAL A 117 -3.18 18.33 -15.64
CA VAL A 117 -3.26 17.70 -14.32
C VAL A 117 -2.15 18.17 -13.40
N ARG A 118 -2.57 18.98 -12.43
CA ARG A 118 -1.82 19.26 -11.23
C ARG A 118 -2.36 18.35 -10.13
N THR A 119 -1.85 17.12 -10.02
CA THR A 119 -2.29 16.17 -8.97
C THR A 119 -2.14 16.71 -7.54
N ARG A 120 -1.37 17.79 -7.36
CA ARG A 120 -1.26 18.53 -6.10
C ARG A 120 -2.54 19.32 -5.77
N GLU A 121 -3.27 19.78 -6.78
CA GLU A 121 -4.51 20.54 -6.66
C GLU A 121 -5.75 19.62 -6.61
N TRP A 122 -5.58 18.32 -6.87
CA TRP A 122 -6.65 17.32 -6.71
C TRP A 122 -7.07 17.12 -5.24
N PHE A 123 -6.21 17.52 -4.31
CA PHE A 123 -6.52 17.47 -2.90
C PHE A 123 -6.85 18.89 -2.43
N PRO A 124 -8.06 19.15 -1.92
CA PRO A 124 -8.38 20.45 -1.37
C PRO A 124 -7.44 20.78 -0.22
N ASP A 125 -7.09 22.06 -0.10
CA ASP A 125 -6.32 22.52 1.05
C ASP A 125 -7.09 22.24 2.34
N LEU A 126 -6.41 21.59 3.29
CA LEU A 126 -6.98 21.37 4.61
C LEU A 126 -7.23 22.71 5.31
N THR A 127 -8.38 22.83 5.97
CA THR A 127 -8.68 24.00 6.82
C THR A 127 -7.69 24.09 7.98
N PRO A 128 -7.52 25.27 8.60
CA PRO A 128 -6.66 25.42 9.78
C PRO A 128 -7.00 24.42 10.90
N GLU A 129 -8.28 24.12 11.11
CA GLU A 129 -8.75 23.17 12.12
C GLU A 129 -8.36 21.72 11.76
N GLN A 130 -8.50 21.34 10.49
CA GLN A 130 -8.10 20.02 9.99
C GLN A 130 -6.58 19.83 10.08
N LYS A 131 -5.80 20.85 9.75
CA LYS A 131 -4.33 20.84 9.91
C LYS A 131 -3.95 20.68 11.37
N LYS A 132 -4.53 21.49 12.26
CA LYS A 132 -4.29 21.40 13.70
C LYS A 132 -4.61 20.01 14.25
N SER A 133 -5.77 19.46 13.92
CA SER A 133 -6.18 18.12 14.36
C SER A 133 -5.24 17.03 13.83
N SER A 134 -4.79 17.14 12.58
CA SER A 134 -3.84 16.20 11.97
C SER A 134 -2.47 16.26 12.65
N ASP A 135 -1.95 17.46 12.91
CA ASP A 135 -0.67 17.65 13.60
C ASP A 135 -0.70 17.16 15.05
N GLU A 136 -1.81 17.37 15.76
CA GLU A 136 -2.03 16.84 17.11
C GLU A 136 -2.03 15.30 17.11
N ALA A 137 -2.71 14.67 16.14
CA ALA A 137 -2.73 13.22 16.00
C ALA A 137 -1.35 12.64 15.68
N ILE A 138 -0.60 13.27 14.77
CA ILE A 138 0.78 12.87 14.43
C ILE A 138 1.68 13.02 15.65
N THR A 139 1.60 14.14 16.36
CA THR A 139 2.39 14.39 17.56
C THR A 139 2.09 13.36 18.66
N ALA A 140 0.82 13.01 18.85
CA ALA A 140 0.41 11.98 19.79
C ALA A 140 0.96 10.60 19.39
N TYR A 141 0.92 10.26 18.10
CA TYR A 141 1.47 9.03 17.57
C TYR A 141 2.99 8.91 17.79
N ILE A 142 3.75 9.98 17.48
CA ILE A 142 5.20 10.04 17.70
C ILE A 142 5.54 9.90 19.18
N LYS A 143 4.78 10.56 20.07
CA LYS A 143 4.96 10.44 21.53
C LYS A 143 4.72 9.01 22.04
N ALA A 144 3.87 8.24 21.34
CA ALA A 144 3.54 6.87 21.69
C ALA A 144 4.55 5.84 21.17
N TYR A 145 5.61 6.27 20.46
CA TYR A 145 6.64 5.36 19.99
C TYR A 145 7.32 4.57 21.11
N ASP A 146 7.32 3.26 20.94
CA ASP A 146 8.03 2.34 21.81
C ASP A 146 9.30 1.88 21.12
N TYR A 147 10.44 2.41 21.55
CA TYR A 147 11.76 2.00 21.06
C TYR A 147 12.40 0.87 21.88
N LYS A 148 11.73 0.42 22.94
CA LYS A 148 12.26 -0.59 23.87
C LYS A 148 11.84 -2.00 23.48
N THR A 149 10.60 -2.14 23.01
CA THR A 149 10.09 -3.45 22.58
C THR A 149 10.67 -3.85 21.23
N VAL A 150 11.25 -5.04 21.17
CA VAL A 150 11.74 -5.62 19.91
C VAL A 150 10.54 -6.01 19.05
N THR A 151 10.58 -5.65 17.76
CA THR A 151 9.57 -6.11 16.80
C THR A 151 9.97 -7.49 16.30
N GLU A 152 9.19 -8.50 16.68
CA GLU A 152 9.38 -9.86 16.19
C GLU A 152 8.78 -10.03 14.79
N HIS A 153 9.39 -10.91 13.99
CA HIS A 153 8.80 -11.30 12.71
C HIS A 153 7.52 -12.10 12.94
N PRO A 154 6.43 -11.82 12.20
CA PRO A 154 5.22 -12.64 12.30
C PRO A 154 5.51 -14.07 11.90
N SER A 155 4.87 -15.02 12.58
CA SER A 155 4.98 -16.43 12.22
C SER A 155 4.41 -16.71 10.83
N GLU A 156 4.98 -17.69 10.13
CA GLU A 156 4.48 -18.10 8.82
C GLU A 156 2.99 -18.49 8.88
N GLN A 157 2.58 -19.21 9.94
CA GLN A 157 1.19 -19.61 10.14
C GLN A 157 0.26 -18.40 10.25
N LEU A 158 0.66 -17.35 10.98
CA LEU A 158 -0.13 -16.13 11.09
C LEU A 158 -0.30 -15.45 9.72
N LEU A 159 0.78 -15.39 8.93
CA LEU A 159 0.73 -14.80 7.57
C LEU A 159 -0.20 -15.58 6.65
N ILE A 160 -0.13 -16.92 6.68
CA ILE A 160 -1.02 -17.80 5.90
C ILE A 160 -2.48 -17.61 6.31
N GLU A 161 -2.76 -17.58 7.61
CA GLU A 161 -4.11 -17.40 8.13
C GLU A 161 -4.70 -16.05 7.74
N GLN A 162 -3.92 -14.97 7.87
CA GLN A 162 -4.37 -13.63 7.46
C GLN A 162 -4.72 -13.56 5.97
N MET A 163 -4.06 -14.36 5.14
CA MET A 163 -4.29 -14.44 3.70
C MET A 163 -5.47 -15.32 3.29
N THR A 164 -6.16 -16.01 4.20
CA THR A 164 -7.34 -16.83 3.87
C THR A 164 -8.39 -16.00 3.12
N TRP A 165 -8.80 -16.44 1.93
CA TRP A 165 -9.74 -15.72 1.08
C TRP A 165 -11.12 -16.38 1.12
N THR A 166 -12.12 -15.62 1.56
CA THR A 166 -13.49 -16.09 1.76
C THR A 166 -14.47 -15.24 0.97
N GLU A 167 -15.68 -15.74 0.76
CA GLU A 167 -16.77 -14.95 0.16
C GLU A 167 -17.01 -13.63 0.93
N ARG A 168 -16.95 -13.68 2.26
CA ARG A 168 -16.99 -12.47 3.10
C ARG A 168 -15.84 -11.51 2.79
N SER A 169 -14.62 -12.02 2.60
CA SER A 169 -13.47 -11.18 2.22
C SER A 169 -13.72 -10.52 0.85
N ALA A 170 -14.28 -11.25 -0.10
CA ALA A 170 -14.63 -10.71 -1.41
C ALA A 170 -15.70 -9.61 -1.31
N ALA A 171 -16.78 -9.84 -0.56
CA ALA A 171 -17.83 -8.85 -0.34
C ALA A 171 -17.31 -7.59 0.35
N GLU A 172 -16.49 -7.74 1.40
CA GLU A 172 -15.88 -6.60 2.10
C GLU A 172 -14.87 -5.85 1.21
N ALA A 173 -14.08 -6.56 0.39
CA ALA A 173 -13.16 -5.94 -0.56
C ALA A 173 -13.91 -5.10 -1.59
N PHE A 174 -15.00 -5.63 -2.15
CA PHE A 174 -15.87 -4.90 -3.06
C PHE A 174 -16.51 -3.69 -2.39
N ALA A 175 -17.14 -3.87 -1.21
CA ALA A 175 -17.82 -2.80 -0.50
C ALA A 175 -16.88 -1.65 -0.10
N HIS A 176 -15.62 -1.95 0.26
CA HIS A 176 -14.65 -0.91 0.62
C HIS A 176 -14.00 -0.23 -0.59
N SER A 177 -13.87 -0.93 -1.73
CA SER A 177 -13.26 -0.36 -2.94
C SER A 177 -14.27 0.39 -3.81
N ALA A 178 -15.52 -0.05 -3.87
CA ALA A 178 -16.54 0.51 -4.76
C ALA A 178 -16.75 2.02 -4.60
N PRO A 179 -16.86 2.61 -3.39
CA PRO A 179 -17.08 4.05 -3.26
C PRO A 179 -15.95 4.89 -3.87
N VAL A 180 -14.70 4.48 -3.65
CA VAL A 180 -13.52 5.17 -4.18
C VAL A 180 -13.44 5.00 -5.70
N CYS A 181 -13.70 3.79 -6.21
CA CYS A 181 -13.73 3.54 -7.65
C CYS A 181 -14.83 4.35 -8.35
N LEU A 182 -16.03 4.42 -7.77
CA LEU A 182 -17.14 5.21 -8.31
C LEU A 182 -16.82 6.70 -8.31
N PHE A 183 -16.20 7.21 -7.24
CA PHE A 183 -15.72 8.59 -7.18
C PHE A 183 -14.72 8.88 -8.32
N PHE A 184 -13.71 8.03 -8.52
CA PHE A 184 -12.76 8.21 -9.63
C PHE A 184 -13.40 8.13 -11.01
N ILE A 185 -14.36 7.23 -11.22
CA ILE A 185 -15.09 7.12 -12.48
C ILE A 185 -15.90 8.39 -12.72
N GLN A 186 -16.57 8.91 -11.70
CA GLN A 186 -17.36 10.14 -11.80
C GLN A 186 -16.46 11.34 -12.13
N ASP A 187 -15.41 11.59 -11.34
CA ASP A 187 -14.46 12.68 -11.57
C ASP A 187 -13.84 12.63 -12.98
N PHE A 188 -13.48 11.42 -13.42
CA PHE A 188 -12.93 11.24 -14.76
C PHE A 188 -13.96 11.51 -15.85
N THR A 189 -15.21 11.09 -15.65
CA THR A 189 -16.31 11.36 -16.58
C THR A 189 -16.61 12.85 -16.65
N ASP A 190 -16.70 13.53 -15.50
CA ASP A 190 -16.91 14.98 -15.41
C ASP A 190 -15.78 15.77 -16.09
N PHE A 191 -14.52 15.30 -15.97
CA PHE A 191 -13.40 15.86 -16.72
C PHE A 191 -13.56 15.68 -18.23
N LEU A 192 -13.92 14.49 -18.70
CA LEU A 192 -14.15 14.23 -20.13
C LEU A 192 -15.32 15.04 -20.70
N GLU A 193 -16.35 15.27 -19.88
CA GLU A 193 -17.55 16.03 -20.24
C GLU A 193 -17.35 17.56 -20.09
N GLY A 194 -16.24 18.00 -19.50
CA GLY A 194 -15.94 19.43 -19.29
C GLY A 194 -16.79 20.08 -18.19
N THR A 195 -17.36 19.28 -17.30
CA THR A 195 -18.25 19.73 -16.21
C THR A 195 -17.46 20.26 -15.01
N VAL A 196 -16.17 19.92 -14.92
CA VAL A 196 -15.24 20.38 -13.88
C VAL A 196 -14.00 20.99 -14.54
N PHE A 197 -13.72 22.27 -14.24
CA PHE A 197 -12.50 23.02 -14.60
C PHE A 197 -11.88 23.62 -13.33
#